data_AF-A0A099WCH2-F1
#
_entry.id   AF-A0A099WCH2-F1
#
_cell.length_a   1.000
_cell.length_b   1.000
_cell.length_c   1.000
_cell.angle_alpha   90.00
_cell.angle_beta   90.00
_cell.angle_gamma   90.00
#
_symmetry.space_group_name_H-M   'P 1'
#
loop_
_entity.id
_entity.type
_entity.pdbx_description
1 polymer ?
#
loop_
_entity_poly.entity_id
_entity_poly.type
_entity_poly.pdbx_seq_one_letter_code
_entity_poly.pdbx_strand_id
1 'polypeptide(L)'
;MALMQDNQQIAKHILENVGGQPKVIKYRDANEASAIDIFMAENKPQLGVTTCATIGLSESSIGLVLGTGKELRTEFIGVYGNNFTKFPNIVSSCAFNIMNDNFLCRPGTVYPNVIDEYYKDTEMKHVLLTSPFLWENLTNIETESKVITWLLLIPISESELEYLNDNGSDALESLFEEEQIDIFDINRKSML
;
A
#
# COMPACT_ATOMS: atom_id res chain seq x y z
N MET A 1 18.37 13.35 -12.54
CA MET A 1 19.11 12.10 -12.80
C MET A 1 18.92 11.09 -11.68
N ALA A 2 19.07 11.46 -10.39
CA ALA A 2 18.84 10.55 -9.26
C ALA A 2 17.40 10.00 -9.13
N LEU A 3 16.37 10.85 -9.30
CA LEU A 3 14.95 10.43 -9.24
C LEU A 3 14.63 9.26 -10.19
N MET A 4 15.11 9.35 -11.44
CA MET A 4 14.89 8.30 -12.43
C MET A 4 15.68 7.02 -12.13
N GLN A 5 16.78 7.10 -11.37
CA GLN A 5 17.53 5.93 -10.90
C GLN A 5 16.80 5.24 -9.75
N ASP A 6 16.23 6.01 -8.80
CA ASP A 6 15.46 5.44 -7.68
C ASP A 6 14.23 4.68 -8.18
N ASN A 7 13.45 5.26 -9.10
CA ASN A 7 12.25 4.61 -9.63
C ASN A 7 12.57 3.33 -10.42
N GLN A 8 13.71 3.29 -11.12
CA GLN A 8 14.19 2.07 -11.77
C GLN A 8 14.60 1.00 -10.74
N GLN A 9 15.27 1.40 -9.66
CA GLN A 9 15.64 0.49 -8.57
C GLN A 9 14.42 -0.07 -7.85
N ILE A 10 13.42 0.77 -7.56
CA ILE A 10 12.14 0.39 -6.98
C ILE A 10 11.43 -0.61 -7.89
N ALA A 11 11.24 -0.29 -9.17
CA ALA A 11 10.58 -1.18 -10.13
C ALA A 11 11.29 -2.54 -10.26
N LYS A 12 12.62 -2.54 -10.28
CA LYS A 12 13.43 -3.76 -10.31
C LYS A 12 13.25 -4.58 -9.02
N HIS A 13 13.31 -3.93 -7.85
CA HIS A 13 13.13 -4.59 -6.56
C HIS A 13 11.75 -5.23 -6.42
N ILE A 14 10.70 -4.54 -6.86
CA ILE A 14 9.34 -5.10 -6.91
C ILE A 14 9.32 -6.32 -7.83
N LEU A 15 9.87 -6.22 -9.05
CA LEU A 15 9.87 -7.33 -10.00
C LEU A 15 10.65 -8.55 -9.48
N GLU A 16 11.77 -8.36 -8.80
CA GLU A 16 12.58 -9.46 -8.24
C GLU A 16 11.83 -10.21 -7.13
N ASN A 17 10.99 -9.51 -6.36
CA ASN A 17 10.26 -10.08 -5.21
C ASN A 17 8.85 -10.59 -5.55
N VAL A 18 8.14 -9.90 -6.45
CA VAL A 18 6.78 -10.27 -6.89
C VAL A 18 6.83 -11.22 -8.09
N GLY A 19 7.77 -11.01 -9.02
CA GLY A 19 7.89 -11.73 -10.27
C GLY A 19 6.74 -11.47 -11.26
N GLY A 20 6.61 -12.35 -12.25
CA GLY A 20 5.57 -12.27 -13.28
C GLY A 20 5.95 -11.36 -14.46
N GLN A 21 4.94 -10.93 -15.21
CA GLN A 21 5.07 -10.02 -16.36
C GLN A 21 4.33 -8.73 -16.03
N PRO A 22 5.01 -7.74 -15.43
CA PRO A 22 4.32 -6.60 -14.88
C PRO A 22 3.86 -5.63 -15.97
N LYS A 23 2.80 -4.90 -15.65
CA LYS A 23 2.39 -3.68 -16.35
C LYS A 23 2.60 -2.51 -15.39
N VAL A 24 3.04 -1.37 -15.93
CA VAL A 24 3.12 -0.11 -15.17
C VAL A 24 2.16 0.88 -15.81
N ILE A 25 1.22 1.40 -15.03
CA ILE A 25 0.22 2.37 -15.49
C ILE A 25 0.33 3.62 -14.63
N LYS A 26 0.32 4.79 -15.29
CA LYS A 26 0.30 6.09 -14.63
C LYS A 26 -1.12 6.48 -14.22
N TYR A 27 -1.32 6.74 -12.94
CA TYR A 27 -2.55 7.29 -12.38
C TYR A 27 -2.35 8.79 -12.10
N ARG A 28 -3.43 9.56 -12.20
CA ARG A 28 -3.48 10.99 -11.90
C ARG A 28 -4.56 11.26 -10.87
N ASP A 29 -4.36 12.28 -10.05
CA ASP A 29 -5.40 12.79 -9.17
C ASP A 29 -6.49 13.52 -9.98
N ALA A 30 -7.61 13.86 -9.33
CA ALA A 30 -8.80 14.38 -10.01
C ALA A 30 -8.57 15.72 -10.74
N ASN A 31 -7.62 16.52 -10.27
CA ASN A 31 -7.18 17.80 -10.81
C ASN A 31 -5.94 17.68 -11.72
N GLU A 32 -5.45 16.47 -11.96
CA GLU A 32 -4.27 16.12 -12.76
C GLU A 32 -2.96 16.83 -12.34
N ALA A 33 -2.90 17.32 -11.11
CA ALA A 33 -1.76 18.02 -10.54
C ALA A 33 -0.66 17.04 -10.10
N SER A 34 -1.06 15.88 -9.59
CA SER A 34 -0.18 14.81 -9.14
C SER A 34 -0.36 13.55 -9.96
N ALA A 35 0.72 12.77 -10.09
CA ALA A 35 0.70 11.51 -10.79
C ALA A 35 1.61 10.49 -10.09
N ILE A 36 1.19 9.23 -10.12
CA ILE A 36 1.94 8.10 -9.56
C ILE A 36 1.90 6.92 -10.52
N ASP A 37 3.04 6.27 -10.72
CA ASP A 37 3.12 5.04 -11.51
C ASP A 37 2.79 3.84 -10.61
N ILE A 38 1.88 2.97 -11.07
CA ILE A 38 1.48 1.76 -10.35
C ILE A 38 1.93 0.52 -11.13
N PHE A 39 2.83 -0.25 -10.51
CA PHE A 39 3.20 -1.60 -10.93
C PHE A 39 2.03 -2.55 -10.66
N MET A 40 1.74 -3.47 -11.58
CA MET A 40 0.77 -4.55 -11.41
C MET A 40 1.31 -5.86 -11.99
N ALA A 41 1.25 -6.93 -11.21
CA ALA A 41 1.56 -8.29 -11.64
C ALA A 41 0.39 -9.22 -11.34
N GLU A 42 -0.29 -9.68 -12.40
CA GLU A 42 -1.39 -10.63 -12.31
C GLU A 42 -0.90 -12.03 -11.91
N ASN A 43 -1.77 -12.78 -11.24
CA ASN A 43 -1.49 -14.14 -10.73
C ASN A 43 -0.29 -14.20 -9.79
N LYS A 44 -0.15 -13.16 -8.97
CA LYS A 44 0.87 -13.00 -7.93
C LYS A 44 0.22 -12.45 -6.64
N PRO A 45 0.52 -13.02 -5.46
CA PRO A 45 1.44 -14.14 -5.23
C PRO A 45 0.90 -15.51 -5.70
N GLN A 46 -0.40 -15.62 -5.96
CA GLN A 46 -1.07 -16.84 -6.40
C GLN A 46 -2.02 -16.60 -7.58
N LEU A 47 -2.46 -17.68 -8.23
CA LEU A 47 -3.44 -17.63 -9.31
C LEU A 47 -4.72 -16.92 -8.86
N GLY A 48 -5.24 -16.00 -9.70
CA GLY A 48 -6.47 -15.26 -9.39
C GLY A 48 -6.29 -14.01 -8.53
N VAL A 49 -5.07 -13.73 -8.06
CA VAL A 49 -4.72 -12.53 -7.28
C VAL A 49 -3.73 -11.67 -8.05
N THR A 50 -3.86 -10.35 -7.96
CA THR A 50 -2.93 -9.37 -8.52
C THR A 50 -2.22 -8.63 -7.39
N THR A 51 -0.90 -8.51 -7.50
CA THR A 51 -0.11 -7.60 -6.67
C THR A 51 0.00 -6.26 -7.39
N CYS A 52 -0.16 -5.16 -6.66
CA CYS A 52 0.16 -3.83 -7.16
C CYS A 52 1.01 -3.03 -6.18
N ALA A 53 1.81 -2.11 -6.69
CA ALA A 53 2.70 -1.29 -5.87
C ALA A 53 2.93 0.08 -6.52
N THR A 54 3.16 1.10 -5.71
CA THR A 54 3.58 2.41 -6.20
C THR A 54 5.03 2.37 -6.66
N ILE A 55 5.34 3.19 -7.66
CA ILE A 55 6.70 3.54 -8.07
C ILE A 55 6.77 5.06 -8.06
N GLY A 56 7.53 5.62 -7.11
CA GLY A 56 7.80 7.05 -7.01
C GLY A 56 7.08 7.76 -5.86
N LEU A 57 6.32 7.05 -5.01
CA LEU A 57 5.76 7.66 -3.79
C LEU A 57 6.90 8.13 -2.86
N SER A 58 8.02 7.41 -2.88
CA SER A 58 9.23 7.73 -2.13
C SER A 58 9.94 9.03 -2.55
N GLU A 59 9.47 9.70 -3.61
CA GLU A 59 9.86 11.07 -3.94
C GLU A 59 9.23 12.09 -2.98
N SER A 60 8.10 11.74 -2.35
CA SER A 60 7.40 12.58 -1.38
C SER A 60 7.90 12.34 0.04
N SER A 61 7.94 13.40 0.83
CA SER A 61 8.34 13.31 2.23
C SER A 61 7.23 12.76 3.11
N ILE A 62 7.59 11.86 4.03
CA ILE A 62 6.72 11.42 5.13
C ILE A 62 7.10 12.09 6.47
N GLY A 63 7.97 13.10 6.44
CA GLY A 63 8.35 13.90 7.61
C GLY A 63 9.27 13.20 8.62
N LEU A 64 9.85 12.05 8.26
CA LEU A 64 10.70 11.25 9.15
C LEU A 64 12.16 11.21 8.68
N VAL A 65 13.08 11.39 9.63
CA VAL A 65 14.53 11.31 9.45
C VAL A 65 15.09 10.31 10.44
N LEU A 66 15.88 9.36 9.95
CA LEU A 66 16.52 8.34 10.79
C LEU A 66 17.69 8.93 11.58
N GLY A 67 18.13 8.24 12.64
CA GLY A 67 19.30 8.65 13.43
C GLY A 67 20.61 8.75 12.63
N THR A 68 20.66 8.12 11.44
CA THR A 68 21.76 8.22 10.48
C THR A 68 21.76 9.53 9.67
N GLY A 69 20.71 10.35 9.78
CA GLY A 69 20.50 11.55 8.97
C GLY A 69 19.84 11.30 7.61
N LYS A 70 19.62 10.03 7.23
CA LYS A 70 18.88 9.67 6.01
C LYS A 70 17.39 9.92 6.19
N GLU A 71 16.73 10.42 5.15
CA GLU A 71 15.27 10.54 5.14
C GLU A 71 14.62 9.15 5.04
N LEU A 72 13.61 8.89 5.86
CA LEU A 72 12.75 7.73 5.64
C LEU A 72 11.71 8.11 4.57
N ARG A 73 11.51 7.20 3.63
CA ARG A 73 10.57 7.30 2.51
C ARG A 73 9.85 5.97 2.37
N THR A 74 8.74 5.94 1.65
CA THR A 74 7.93 4.72 1.52
C THR A 74 7.41 4.54 0.11
N GLU A 75 7.23 3.27 -0.26
CA GLU A 75 6.30 2.87 -1.31
C GLU A 75 5.14 2.09 -0.67
N PHE A 76 4.02 2.04 -1.38
CA PHE A 76 2.86 1.22 -1.04
C PHE A 76 2.84 -0.05 -1.86
N ILE A 77 2.38 -1.14 -1.25
CA ILE A 77 2.12 -2.41 -1.90
C ILE A 77 0.76 -2.94 -1.44
N GLY A 78 0.07 -3.66 -2.32
CA GLY A 78 -1.24 -4.22 -2.04
C GLY A 78 -1.52 -5.43 -2.91
N VAL A 79 -2.51 -6.22 -2.51
CA VAL A 79 -2.96 -7.42 -3.19
C VAL A 79 -4.47 -7.44 -3.27
N TYR A 80 -5.01 -7.96 -4.36
CA TYR A 80 -6.45 -8.01 -4.58
C TYR A 80 -6.81 -9.14 -5.54
N GLY A 81 -8.00 -9.72 -5.37
CA GLY A 81 -8.56 -10.66 -6.33
C GLY A 81 -8.75 -10.00 -7.70
N ASN A 82 -8.47 -10.72 -8.80
CA ASN A 82 -8.45 -10.16 -10.16
C ASN A 82 -9.79 -9.51 -10.59
N ASN A 83 -10.89 -9.86 -9.92
CA ASN A 83 -12.21 -9.24 -10.11
C ASN A 83 -12.30 -7.79 -9.60
N PHE A 84 -11.41 -7.37 -8.70
CA PHE A 84 -11.37 -6.02 -8.13
C PHE A 84 -10.50 -5.05 -8.95
N THR A 85 -10.93 -4.75 -10.18
CA THR A 85 -10.16 -3.97 -11.16
C THR A 85 -9.84 -2.53 -10.78
N LYS A 86 -10.57 -1.92 -9.83
CA LYS A 86 -10.33 -0.56 -9.32
C LYS A 86 -9.41 -0.50 -8.10
N PHE A 87 -8.88 -1.62 -7.60
CA PHE A 87 -7.99 -1.60 -6.44
C PHE A 87 -6.72 -0.74 -6.67
N PRO A 88 -6.08 -0.73 -7.87
CA PRO A 88 -5.00 0.20 -8.16
C PRO A 88 -5.36 1.69 -7.99
N ASN A 89 -6.64 2.05 -8.21
CA ASN A 89 -7.09 3.41 -7.95
C ASN A 89 -7.07 3.74 -6.45
N ILE A 90 -7.49 2.80 -5.59
CA ILE A 90 -7.40 2.93 -4.12
C ILE A 90 -5.95 3.18 -3.71
N VAL A 91 -5.01 2.38 -4.23
CA VAL A 91 -3.57 2.54 -3.95
C VAL A 91 -3.07 3.92 -4.41
N SER A 92 -3.48 4.38 -5.60
CA SER A 92 -3.11 5.72 -6.09
C SER A 92 -3.68 6.85 -5.22
N SER A 93 -4.92 6.74 -4.75
CA SER A 93 -5.52 7.76 -3.86
C SER A 93 -4.85 7.79 -2.50
N CYS A 94 -4.48 6.63 -1.95
CA CYS A 94 -3.66 6.58 -0.74
C CYS A 94 -2.31 7.29 -0.97
N ALA A 95 -1.67 7.11 -2.13
CA ALA A 95 -0.43 7.81 -2.47
C ALA A 95 -0.65 9.33 -2.56
N PHE A 96 -1.74 9.78 -3.20
CA PHE A 96 -2.08 11.19 -3.30
C PHE A 96 -2.35 11.86 -1.95
N ASN A 97 -2.93 11.15 -0.98
CA ASN A 97 -3.10 11.66 0.39
C ASN A 97 -1.75 12.04 1.04
N ILE A 98 -0.65 11.36 0.69
CA ILE A 98 0.69 11.73 1.15
C ILE A 98 1.24 12.89 0.31
N MET A 99 1.20 12.74 -1.02
CA MET A 99 1.79 13.70 -1.96
C MET A 99 1.19 15.11 -1.85
N ASN A 100 -0.14 15.18 -1.67
CA ASN A 100 -0.89 16.43 -1.70
C ASN A 100 -1.17 16.97 -0.30
N ASP A 101 -1.45 16.08 0.66
CA ASP A 101 -2.02 16.46 1.96
C ASP A 101 -1.14 16.09 3.17
N ASN A 102 0.05 15.52 2.95
CA ASN A 102 0.99 15.11 4.00
C ASN A 102 0.36 14.21 5.09
N PHE A 103 -0.50 13.27 4.68
CA PHE A 103 -1.09 12.31 5.60
C PHE A 103 -0.01 11.52 6.36
N LEU A 104 -0.34 11.16 7.61
CA LEU A 104 0.52 10.33 8.43
C LEU A 104 0.78 8.98 7.75
N CYS A 105 2.04 8.59 7.61
CA CYS A 105 2.38 7.36 6.90
C CYS A 105 3.32 6.47 7.74
N ARG A 106 2.73 5.51 8.46
CA ARG A 106 3.41 4.52 9.30
C ARG A 106 2.48 3.32 9.56
N PRO A 107 3.00 2.16 10.02
CA PRO A 107 2.16 1.06 10.44
C PRO A 107 1.13 1.48 11.50
N GLY A 108 -0.08 0.92 11.41
CA GLY A 108 -1.21 1.24 12.27
C GLY A 108 -2.02 2.48 11.84
N THR A 109 -1.56 3.25 10.85
CA THR A 109 -2.36 4.37 10.32
C THR A 109 -3.53 3.85 9.46
N VAL A 110 -4.71 4.44 9.62
CA VAL A 110 -5.89 4.17 8.79
C VAL A 110 -6.21 5.37 7.90
N TYR A 111 -6.45 5.12 6.61
CA TYR A 111 -7.03 6.08 5.67
C TYR A 111 -8.54 5.78 5.54
N PRO A 112 -9.40 6.62 6.12
CA PRO A 112 -10.83 6.31 6.22
C PRO A 112 -11.55 6.49 4.89
N ASN A 113 -12.50 5.60 4.59
CA ASN A 113 -13.46 5.71 3.48
C ASN A 113 -12.85 5.77 2.06
N VAL A 114 -11.56 5.50 1.88
CA VAL A 114 -10.91 5.53 0.56
C VAL A 114 -11.47 4.45 -0.37
N ILE A 115 -11.90 3.31 0.17
CA ILE A 115 -12.46 2.21 -0.64
C ILE A 115 -13.85 2.59 -1.17
N ASP A 116 -14.64 3.29 -0.36
CA ASP A 116 -15.99 3.74 -0.69
C ASP A 116 -16.03 4.62 -1.94
N GLU A 117 -14.93 5.26 -2.33
CA GLU A 117 -14.84 6.04 -3.57
C GLU A 117 -14.94 5.15 -4.83
N TYR A 118 -14.55 3.88 -4.75
CA TYR A 118 -14.39 2.98 -5.89
C TYR A 118 -15.34 1.79 -5.88
N TYR A 119 -15.59 1.23 -4.70
CA TYR A 119 -16.53 0.14 -4.46
C TYR A 119 -17.59 0.62 -3.48
N LYS A 120 -18.85 0.59 -3.92
CA LYS A 120 -19.99 0.95 -3.09
C LYS A 120 -20.55 -0.32 -2.43
N ASP A 121 -21.19 -0.12 -1.27
CA ASP A 121 -21.90 -1.16 -0.54
C ASP A 121 -21.01 -2.33 -0.07
N THR A 122 -19.73 -2.06 0.18
CA THR A 122 -18.78 -3.00 0.79
C THR A 122 -18.68 -2.79 2.30
N GLU A 123 -18.41 -3.85 3.05
CA GLU A 123 -18.12 -3.72 4.49
C GLU A 123 -16.72 -3.15 4.72
N MET A 124 -15.77 -3.49 3.86
CA MET A 124 -14.44 -2.88 3.85
C MET A 124 -14.53 -1.48 3.24
N LYS A 125 -14.27 -0.45 4.06
CA LYS A 125 -14.39 0.96 3.67
C LYS A 125 -13.09 1.72 3.81
N HIS A 126 -12.25 1.32 4.75
CA HIS A 126 -11.02 2.00 5.11
C HIS A 126 -9.81 1.17 4.68
N VAL A 127 -8.65 1.80 4.67
CA VAL A 127 -7.37 1.14 4.40
C VAL A 127 -6.47 1.28 5.62
N LEU A 128 -6.06 0.16 6.21
CA LEU A 128 -5.00 0.09 7.21
C LEU A 128 -3.64 -0.02 6.52
N LEU A 129 -2.66 0.74 6.99
CA LEU A 129 -1.26 0.59 6.61
C LEU A 129 -0.56 -0.33 7.62
N THR A 130 0.07 -1.40 7.15
CA THR A 130 0.86 -2.32 7.98
C THR A 130 2.19 -2.70 7.32
N SER A 131 3.04 -3.42 8.04
CA SER A 131 4.28 -3.98 7.48
C SER A 131 3.94 -5.13 6.50
N PRO A 132 4.56 -5.18 5.30
CA PRO A 132 4.32 -6.29 4.38
C PRO A 132 4.77 -7.63 4.94
N PHE A 133 3.91 -8.64 4.84
CA PHE A 133 4.19 -10.01 5.31
C PHE A 133 4.11 -11.07 4.21
N LEU A 134 3.68 -10.72 2.99
CA LEU A 134 3.54 -11.68 1.88
C LEU A 134 4.85 -11.95 1.10
N TRP A 135 5.88 -11.11 1.27
CA TRP A 135 7.12 -11.17 0.50
C TRP A 135 8.33 -11.13 1.44
N GLU A 136 8.92 -12.28 1.71
CA GLU A 136 10.05 -12.42 2.64
C GLU A 136 11.26 -11.55 2.28
N ASN A 137 11.49 -11.32 0.99
CA ASN A 137 12.67 -10.61 0.47
C ASN A 137 12.39 -9.14 0.11
N LEU A 138 11.17 -8.63 0.36
CA LEU A 138 10.80 -7.23 0.14
C LEU A 138 11.38 -6.33 1.25
N THR A 139 12.69 -6.15 1.17
CA THR A 139 13.48 -5.39 2.14
C THR A 139 13.58 -3.90 1.77
N ASN A 140 14.07 -3.09 2.71
CA ASN A 140 14.30 -1.66 2.47
C ASN A 140 15.33 -1.44 1.36
N ILE A 141 15.10 -0.41 0.54
CA ILE A 141 16.08 0.07 -0.42
C ILE A 141 16.87 1.22 0.23
N GLU A 142 18.17 1.04 0.38
CA GLU A 142 19.06 2.10 0.86
C GLU A 142 19.71 2.87 -0.28
N THR A 143 19.67 4.19 -0.18
CA THR A 143 20.44 5.09 -1.02
C THR A 143 21.42 5.91 -0.16
N GLU A 144 22.16 6.83 -0.77
CA GLU A 144 23.05 7.75 -0.05
C GLU A 144 22.28 8.67 0.90
N SER A 145 21.11 9.18 0.50
CA SER A 145 20.36 10.21 1.22
C SER A 145 19.06 9.73 1.87
N LYS A 146 18.52 8.58 1.45
CA LYS A 146 17.23 8.05 1.95
C LYS A 146 17.25 6.55 2.19
N VAL A 147 16.29 6.10 2.99
CA VAL A 147 15.89 4.71 3.14
C VAL A 147 14.44 4.62 2.68
N ILE A 148 14.18 3.76 1.69
CA ILE A 148 12.84 3.52 1.17
C ILE A 148 12.33 2.21 1.77
N THR A 149 11.23 2.30 2.51
CA THR A 149 10.53 1.17 3.10
C THR A 149 9.19 0.92 2.39
N TRP A 150 8.43 -0.05 2.88
CA TRP A 150 7.21 -0.54 2.25
C TRP A 150 6.08 -0.60 3.27
N LEU A 151 4.88 -0.21 2.87
CA LEU A 151 3.66 -0.43 3.66
C LEU A 151 2.62 -1.18 2.82
N LEU A 152 2.07 -2.22 3.42
CA LEU A 152 0.98 -3.01 2.87
C LEU A 152 -0.36 -2.33 3.19
N LEU A 153 -1.20 -2.20 2.17
CA LEU A 153 -2.56 -1.68 2.30
C LEU A 153 -3.53 -2.83 2.53
N ILE A 154 -4.18 -2.86 3.70
CA ILE A 154 -5.19 -3.85 4.06
C ILE A 154 -6.56 -3.17 4.15
N PRO A 155 -7.54 -3.60 3.33
CA PRO A 155 -8.93 -3.21 3.52
C PRO A 155 -9.48 -3.61 4.89
N ILE A 156 -10.08 -2.66 5.61
CA ILE A 156 -10.74 -2.90 6.89
C ILE A 156 -12.15 -2.29 6.93
N SER A 157 -13.01 -2.87 7.74
CA SER A 157 -14.37 -2.38 8.03
C SER A 157 -14.39 -1.31 9.12
N GLU A 158 -15.57 -0.71 9.31
CA GLU A 158 -15.81 0.21 10.42
C GLU A 158 -15.63 -0.50 11.79
N SER A 159 -16.13 -1.73 11.97
CA SER A 159 -15.99 -2.44 13.26
C SER A 159 -14.54 -2.82 13.56
N GLU A 160 -13.73 -3.11 12.53
CA GLU A 160 -12.28 -3.33 12.67
C GLU A 160 -11.53 -2.03 13.00
N LEU A 161 -11.94 -0.90 12.43
CA LEU A 161 -11.42 0.42 12.80
C LEU A 161 -11.78 0.78 14.26
N GLU A 162 -13.02 0.54 14.68
CA GLU A 162 -13.45 0.74 16.08
C GLU A 162 -12.60 -0.12 17.03
N TYR A 163 -12.40 -1.41 16.72
CA TYR A 163 -11.56 -2.28 17.51
C TYR A 163 -10.08 -1.83 17.55
N LEU A 164 -9.54 -1.35 16.42
CA LEU A 164 -8.20 -0.76 16.37
C LEU A 164 -8.08 0.45 17.30
N ASN A 165 -9.08 1.31 17.33
CA ASN A 165 -9.07 2.50 18.18
C ASN A 165 -9.11 2.13 19.67
N ASP A 166 -9.84 1.08 20.03
CA ASP A 166 -10.00 0.63 21.41
C ASP A 166 -8.82 -0.22 21.91
N ASN A 167 -8.19 -1.01 21.03
CA ASN A 167 -7.21 -2.05 21.42
C ASN A 167 -5.81 -1.85 20.83
N GLY A 168 -5.64 -0.97 19.85
CA GLY A 168 -4.38 -0.72 19.15
C GLY A 168 -4.14 -1.63 17.94
N SER A 169 -3.18 -1.25 17.10
CA SER A 169 -2.84 -1.96 15.86
C SER A 169 -2.39 -3.39 16.10
N ASP A 170 -1.53 -3.61 17.11
CA ASP A 170 -0.93 -4.92 17.37
C ASP A 170 -2.01 -5.97 17.72
N ALA A 171 -3.06 -5.54 18.42
CA ALA A 171 -4.19 -6.40 18.77
C ALA A 171 -5.04 -6.75 17.54
N LEU A 172 -5.28 -5.79 16.63
CA LEU A 172 -6.00 -6.05 15.39
C LEU A 172 -5.19 -6.94 14.44
N GLU A 173 -3.90 -6.69 14.29
CA GLU A 173 -3.01 -7.49 13.44
C GLU A 173 -2.92 -8.94 13.95
N SER A 174 -2.87 -9.14 15.27
CA SER A 174 -2.93 -10.49 15.88
C SER A 174 -4.25 -11.18 15.55
N LEU A 175 -5.37 -10.46 15.63
CA LEU A 175 -6.69 -11.00 15.28
C LEU A 175 -6.78 -11.38 13.79
N PHE A 176 -6.22 -10.55 12.89
CA PHE A 176 -6.15 -10.86 11.46
C PHE A 176 -5.35 -12.13 11.16
N GLU A 177 -4.25 -12.35 11.89
CA GLU A 177 -3.45 -13.56 11.78
C GLU A 177 -4.19 -14.80 12.29
N GLU A 178 -4.82 -14.70 13.48
CA GLU A 178 -5.59 -15.79 14.09
C GLU A 178 -6.78 -16.23 13.20
N GLU A 179 -7.51 -15.25 12.66
CA GLU A 179 -8.69 -15.47 11.82
C GLU A 179 -8.37 -15.74 10.35
N GLN A 180 -7.10 -15.62 9.94
CA GLN A 180 -6.62 -15.82 8.57
C GLN A 180 -7.44 -15.07 7.52
N ILE A 181 -7.63 -13.76 7.73
CA ILE A 181 -8.50 -12.95 6.87
C ILE A 181 -8.08 -13.00 5.38
N ASP A 182 -9.08 -13.03 4.49
CA ASP A 182 -8.83 -12.95 3.04
C ASP A 182 -8.58 -11.50 2.61
N ILE A 183 -7.33 -11.04 2.75
CA ILE A 183 -6.91 -9.69 2.34
C ILE A 183 -7.03 -9.44 0.83
N PHE A 184 -7.31 -10.46 0.02
CA PHE A 184 -7.54 -10.31 -1.42
C PHE A 184 -8.99 -9.92 -1.74
N ASP A 185 -9.93 -10.18 -0.82
CA ASP A 185 -11.35 -9.96 -1.02
C ASP A 185 -11.85 -8.69 -0.34
N ILE A 186 -12.12 -7.64 -1.14
CA ILE A 186 -12.72 -6.39 -0.65
C ILE A 186 -14.14 -6.62 -0.12
N ASN A 187 -14.82 -7.68 -0.59
CA ASN A 187 -16.16 -8.04 -0.12
C ASN A 187 -16.15 -8.99 1.08
N ARG A 188 -14.97 -9.29 1.66
CA ARG A 188 -14.90 -10.07 2.90
C ARG A 188 -15.76 -9.41 3.97
N LYS A 189 -16.28 -10.24 4.86
CA LYS A 189 -17.00 -9.76 6.04
C LYS A 189 -16.02 -9.36 7.13
N SER A 190 -16.46 -8.46 7.99
CA SER A 190 -15.73 -8.23 9.24
C SER A 190 -15.65 -9.51 10.06
N MET A 191 -14.55 -9.69 10.78
CA MET A 191 -14.41 -10.77 11.76
C MET A 191 -14.99 -10.40 13.13
N LEU A 192 -15.45 -9.15 13.29
CA LEU A 192 -16.00 -8.54 14.51
C LEU A 192 -17.50 -8.27 14.40
#